data_AF-A0A3M0EFK6-F1
#
_entry.id   AF-A0A3M0EFK6-F1
#
_cell.length_a   1.000
_cell.length_b   1.000
_cell.length_c   1.000
_cell.angle_alpha   90.00
_cell.angle_beta   90.00
_cell.angle_gamma   90.00
#
_symmetry.space_group_name_H-M   'P 1'
#
loop_
_entity.id
_entity.type
_entity.pdbx_description
1 polymer ?
#
loop_
_entity_poly.entity_id
_entity_poly.type
_entity_poly.pdbx_seq_one_letter_code
_entity_poly.pdbx_strand_id
1 'polypeptide(L)'
;MNAKIAEREVSDQDRANWIRLIEDHEKIARQCSELVNLSRESNTQSAIASRKLIELAVTVADHLGVEDEVIDRTVVAMEARCSADTIAMMEEDLDILRSDWKAFIGHWLPTISPDDWAAFGVQAESMLDRLSLQVKLETELLYDHALQDGVVRTGGLVLH
;
A
#
# COMPACT_ATOMS: atom_id res chain seq x y z
N MET A 1 -28.34 34.12 5.00
CA MET A 1 -28.60 32.80 4.40
C MET A 1 -27.47 31.89 4.83
N ASN A 2 -27.67 31.10 5.90
CA ASN A 2 -26.66 30.16 6.38
C ASN A 2 -26.82 28.86 5.61
N ALA A 3 -25.89 28.57 4.72
CA ALA A 3 -25.76 27.24 4.14
C ALA A 3 -25.41 26.28 5.28
N LYS A 4 -26.35 25.42 5.65
CA LYS A 4 -26.07 24.23 6.44
C LYS A 4 -25.08 23.41 5.62
N ILE A 5 -23.85 23.30 6.09
CA ILE A 5 -22.93 22.25 5.66
C ILE A 5 -23.68 20.95 5.96
N ALA A 6 -24.10 20.25 4.91
CA ALA A 6 -24.68 18.92 5.07
C ALA A 6 -23.54 18.03 5.58
N GLU A 7 -23.56 17.71 6.87
CA GLU A 7 -22.76 16.61 7.43
C GLU A 7 -23.17 15.36 6.65
N ARG A 8 -22.34 14.96 5.69
CA ARG A 8 -22.54 13.73 4.94
C ARG A 8 -22.28 12.60 5.93
N GLU A 9 -23.33 11.98 6.46
CA GLU A 9 -23.17 10.80 7.30
C GLU A 9 -22.41 9.72 6.52
N VAL A 10 -21.20 9.40 6.96
CA VAL A 10 -20.40 8.32 6.40
C VAL A 10 -21.18 7.01 6.59
N SER A 11 -21.48 6.33 5.48
CA SER A 11 -22.18 5.05 5.47
C SER A 11 -21.37 3.97 6.19
N ASP A 12 -22.03 2.98 6.80
CA ASP A 12 -21.36 1.81 7.37
C ASP A 12 -20.52 1.07 6.32
N GLN A 13 -20.95 1.10 5.06
CA GLN A 13 -20.19 0.56 3.92
C GLN A 13 -18.90 1.35 3.69
N ASP A 14 -18.94 2.68 3.80
CA ASP A 14 -17.74 3.51 3.62
C ASP A 14 -16.73 3.21 4.72
N ARG A 15 -17.19 3.08 5.98
CA ARG A 15 -16.36 2.71 7.13
C ARG A 15 -15.71 1.32 6.94
N ALA A 16 -16.48 0.34 6.48
CA ALA A 16 -15.97 -1.00 6.21
C ALA A 16 -14.88 -0.98 5.11
N ASN A 17 -15.09 -0.19 4.05
CA ASN A 17 -14.10 -0.01 2.99
C ASN A 17 -12.83 0.69 3.50
N TRP A 18 -12.97 1.68 4.38
CA TRP A 18 -11.83 2.36 5.02
C TRP A 18 -10.99 1.42 5.89
N ILE A 19 -11.64 0.62 6.74
CA ILE A 19 -10.96 -0.35 7.60
C ILE A 19 -10.19 -1.36 6.75
N ARG A 20 -10.84 -1.90 5.72
CA ARG A 20 -10.20 -2.85 4.80
C ARG A 20 -8.97 -2.25 4.11
N LEU A 21 -9.05 -1.01 3.64
CA LEU A 21 -7.95 -0.34 2.95
C LEU A 21 -6.71 -0.21 3.85
N ILE A 22 -6.92 0.21 5.10
CA ILE A 22 -5.88 0.32 6.12
C ILE A 22 -5.28 -1.07 6.45
N GLU A 23 -6.14 -2.08 6.65
CA GLU A 23 -5.69 -3.45 6.92
C GLU A 23 -4.87 -4.04 5.77
N ASP A 24 -5.24 -3.74 4.53
CA ASP A 24 -4.52 -4.14 3.32
C ASP A 24 -3.13 -3.46 3.26
N HIS A 25 -3.04 -2.15 3.55
CA HIS A 25 -1.75 -1.44 3.64
C HIS A 25 -0.81 -2.03 4.70
N GLU A 26 -1.33 -2.28 5.91
CA GLU A 26 -0.55 -2.92 6.98
C GLU A 26 -0.06 -4.31 6.56
N LYS A 27 -0.90 -5.06 5.86
CA LYS A 27 -0.56 -6.40 5.35
C LYS A 27 0.55 -6.33 4.31
N ILE A 28 0.46 -5.41 3.35
CA ILE A 28 1.48 -5.18 2.32
C ILE A 28 2.81 -4.80 2.98
N ALA A 29 2.81 -3.83 3.90
CA ALA A 29 4.03 -3.39 4.59
C ALA A 29 4.72 -4.52 5.36
N ARG A 30 3.93 -5.39 6.01
CA ARG A 30 4.43 -6.57 6.73
C ARG A 30 5.05 -7.58 5.78
N GLN A 31 4.37 -7.92 4.68
CA GLN A 31 4.87 -8.85 3.68
C GLN A 31 6.15 -8.35 3.00
N CYS A 32 6.24 -7.04 2.70
CA CYS A 32 7.47 -6.41 2.23
C CYS A 32 8.62 -6.62 3.22
N SER A 33 8.39 -6.33 4.51
CA SER A 33 9.40 -6.47 5.56
C SER A 33 9.85 -7.93 5.75
N GLU A 34 8.91 -8.88 5.71
CA GLU A 34 9.21 -10.31 5.75
C GLU A 34 10.10 -10.74 4.57
N LEU A 35 9.78 -10.29 3.36
CA LEU A 35 10.55 -10.60 2.16
C LEU A 35 11.95 -9.97 2.15
N VAL A 36 12.10 -8.74 2.62
CA VAL A 36 13.41 -8.09 2.79
C VAL A 36 14.27 -8.83 3.80
N ASN A 37 13.67 -9.30 4.91
CA ASN A 37 14.40 -10.10 5.89
C ASN A 37 14.82 -11.45 5.30
N LEU A 38 13.92 -12.13 4.59
CA LEU A 38 14.23 -13.37 3.90
C LEU A 38 15.35 -13.17 2.87
N SER A 39 15.33 -12.09 2.09
CA SER A 39 16.31 -11.85 1.01
C SER A 39 17.75 -11.64 1.52
N ARG A 40 17.90 -11.30 2.81
CA ARG A 40 19.18 -11.17 3.51
C ARG A 40 19.71 -12.50 4.07
N GLU A 41 18.89 -13.56 4.06
CA GLU A 41 19.28 -14.89 4.50
C GLU A 41 20.00 -15.70 3.40
N SER A 42 20.29 -16.97 3.69
CA SER A 42 20.88 -17.92 2.76
C SER A 42 19.97 -18.18 1.54
N ASN A 43 20.58 -18.48 0.39
CA ASN A 43 19.87 -18.82 -0.86
C ASN A 43 18.97 -20.07 -0.77
N THR A 44 19.12 -20.86 0.31
CA THR A 44 18.20 -21.94 0.68
C THR A 44 16.78 -21.45 0.93
N GLN A 45 16.59 -20.15 1.18
CA GLN A 45 15.27 -19.52 1.37
C GLN A 45 14.57 -19.14 0.06
N SER A 46 15.24 -19.26 -1.09
CA SER A 46 14.70 -18.89 -2.42
C SER A 46 13.30 -19.44 -2.70
N ALA A 47 13.03 -20.69 -2.33
CA ALA A 47 11.70 -21.30 -2.48
C ALA A 47 10.64 -20.68 -1.56
N ILE A 48 11.02 -20.30 -0.33
CA ILE A 48 10.12 -19.61 0.61
C ILE A 48 9.85 -18.19 0.12
N ALA A 49 10.90 -17.47 -0.28
CA ALA A 49 10.79 -16.12 -0.83
C ALA A 49 9.91 -16.08 -2.09
N SER A 50 10.02 -17.09 -2.97
CA SER A 50 9.16 -17.19 -4.17
C SER A 50 7.68 -17.26 -3.79
N ARG A 51 7.32 -18.10 -2.82
CA ARG A 51 5.92 -18.19 -2.33
C ARG A 51 5.47 -16.89 -1.69
N LYS A 52 6.32 -16.28 -0.87
CA LYS A 52 6.03 -15.00 -0.21
C LYS A 52 5.85 -13.86 -1.21
N LEU A 53 6.61 -13.86 -2.30
CA LEU A 53 6.47 -12.88 -3.38
C LEU A 53 5.16 -13.09 -4.15
N ILE A 54 4.71 -14.33 -4.36
CA ILE A 54 3.39 -14.61 -4.93
C ILE A 54 2.28 -14.11 -3.99
N GLU A 55 2.37 -14.39 -2.69
CA GLU A 55 1.41 -13.93 -1.68
C GLU A 55 1.31 -12.39 -1.66
N LEU A 56 2.45 -11.70 -1.75
CA LEU A 56 2.50 -10.24 -1.85
C LEU A 56 1.90 -9.75 -3.18
N ALA A 57 2.24 -10.39 -4.30
CA ALA A 57 1.70 -10.03 -5.62
C ALA A 57 0.18 -10.12 -5.69
N VAL A 58 -0.40 -11.17 -5.10
CA VAL A 58 -1.86 -11.31 -4.97
C VAL A 58 -2.42 -10.21 -4.07
N THR A 59 -1.80 -9.95 -2.92
CA THR A 59 -2.30 -8.92 -1.98
C THR A 59 -2.27 -7.52 -2.60
N VAL A 60 -1.21 -7.16 -3.33
CA VAL A 60 -1.13 -5.88 -4.03
C VAL A 60 -2.15 -5.81 -5.17
N ALA A 61 -2.37 -6.88 -5.92
CA ALA A 61 -3.38 -6.91 -6.99
C ALA A 61 -4.80 -6.75 -6.43
N ASP A 62 -5.13 -7.44 -5.35
CA ASP A 62 -6.43 -7.33 -4.67
C ASP A 62 -6.65 -5.90 -4.13
N HIS A 63 -5.61 -5.31 -3.53
CA HIS A 63 -5.63 -3.95 -3.01
C HIS A 63 -5.88 -2.91 -4.11
N LEU A 64 -5.14 -2.97 -5.22
CA LEU A 64 -5.34 -2.08 -6.37
C LEU A 64 -6.74 -2.23 -6.98
N GLY A 65 -7.30 -3.44 -6.97
CA GLY A 65 -8.69 -3.67 -7.40
C GLY A 65 -9.71 -3.01 -6.47
N VAL A 66 -9.47 -3.02 -5.16
CA VAL A 66 -10.31 -2.30 -4.19
C VAL A 66 -10.22 -0.79 -4.40
N GLU A 67 -9.03 -0.25 -4.65
CA GLU A 67 -8.86 1.20 -4.87
C GLU A 67 -9.58 1.69 -6.13
N ASP A 68 -9.53 0.93 -7.23
CA ASP A 68 -10.25 1.24 -8.47
C ASP A 68 -11.79 1.27 -8.24
N GLU A 69 -12.31 0.34 -7.42
CA GLU A 69 -13.73 0.29 -7.05
C GLU A 69 -14.16 1.38 -6.04
N VAL A 70 -13.24 1.90 -5.23
CA VAL A 70 -13.54 2.72 -4.05
C VAL A 70 -13.39 4.24 -4.28
N ILE A 71 -13.02 4.66 -5.50
CA ILE A 71 -12.44 5.99 -5.80
C ILE A 71 -11.07 6.07 -5.14
N ASP A 72 -10.05 6.50 -5.87
CA ASP A 72 -8.69 6.68 -5.35
C ASP A 72 -8.71 7.69 -4.17
N ARG A 73 -8.95 7.17 -2.96
CA ARG A 73 -9.14 7.96 -1.73
C ARG A 73 -7.84 8.62 -1.32
N THR A 74 -6.71 8.08 -1.75
CA THR A 74 -5.40 8.70 -1.62
C THR A 74 -5.36 9.97 -2.46
N VAL A 75 -5.77 9.93 -3.73
CA VAL A 75 -5.87 11.12 -4.58
C VAL A 75 -6.85 12.15 -4.00
N VAL A 76 -8.03 11.74 -3.52
CA VAL A 76 -8.99 12.64 -2.87
C VAL A 76 -8.40 13.30 -1.62
N ALA A 77 -7.68 12.54 -0.78
CA ALA A 77 -7.02 13.06 0.41
C ALA A 77 -5.87 14.03 0.07
N MET A 78 -5.13 13.74 -1.01
CA MET A 78 -4.05 14.59 -1.53
C MET A 78 -4.59 15.91 -2.11
N GLU A 79 -5.65 15.87 -2.92
CA GLU A 79 -6.32 17.06 -3.47
C GLU A 79 -6.76 18.05 -2.39
N ALA A 80 -7.19 17.57 -1.24
CA ALA A 80 -7.61 18.42 -0.12
C ALA A 80 -6.44 19.16 0.58
N ARG A 81 -5.20 18.69 0.40
CA ARG A 81 -4.02 19.13 1.19
C ARG A 81 -2.90 19.76 0.38
N CYS A 82 -2.84 19.49 -0.93
CA CYS A 82 -1.70 19.83 -1.77
C CYS A 82 -2.08 20.78 -2.93
N SER A 83 -1.09 21.44 -3.52
CA SER A 83 -1.29 22.15 -4.78
C SER A 83 -1.39 21.16 -5.94
N ALA A 84 -2.00 21.59 -7.05
CA ALA A 84 -2.10 20.80 -8.27
C ALA A 84 -0.73 20.29 -8.78
N ASP A 85 0.31 21.13 -8.70
CA ASP A 85 1.67 20.75 -9.11
C ASP A 85 2.26 19.65 -8.22
N THR A 86 2.01 19.69 -6.90
CA THR A 86 2.46 18.64 -5.97
C THR A 86 1.72 17.32 -6.23
N ILE A 87 0.42 17.39 -6.51
CA ILE A 87 -0.40 16.20 -6.81
C ILE A 87 0.11 15.52 -8.08
N ALA A 88 0.34 16.29 -9.15
CA ALA A 88 0.87 15.76 -10.40
C ALA A 88 2.24 15.07 -10.23
N MET A 89 3.12 15.61 -9.40
CA MET A 89 4.41 14.96 -9.09
C MET A 89 4.21 13.63 -8.34
N MET A 90 3.30 13.58 -7.37
CA MET A 90 3.03 12.38 -6.60
C MET A 90 2.35 11.29 -7.45
N GLU A 91 1.46 11.68 -8.37
CA GLU A 91 0.87 10.76 -9.37
C GLU A 91 1.94 10.16 -10.29
N GLU A 92 2.91 10.97 -10.74
CA GLU A 92 4.03 10.49 -11.56
C GLU A 92 4.90 9.49 -10.78
N ASP A 93 5.24 9.80 -9.52
CA ASP A 93 6.01 8.90 -8.66
C ASP A 93 5.28 7.56 -8.42
N LEU A 94 3.95 7.60 -8.25
CA LEU A 94 3.09 6.43 -8.12
C LEU A 94 3.08 5.57 -9.39
N ASP A 95 2.98 6.19 -10.57
CA ASP A 95 3.02 5.47 -11.84
C ASP A 95 4.38 4.82 -12.10
N ILE A 96 5.47 5.49 -11.73
CA ILE A 96 6.83 4.91 -11.76
C ILE A 96 6.89 3.69 -10.83
N LEU A 97 6.42 3.81 -9.58
CA LEU A 97 6.41 2.71 -8.62
C LEU A 97 5.60 1.51 -9.12
N ARG A 98 4.43 1.77 -9.72
CA ARG A 98 3.56 0.75 -10.30
C ARG A 98 4.24 0.03 -11.48
N SER A 99 4.95 0.77 -12.32
CA SER A 99 5.73 0.20 -13.43
C SER A 99 6.89 -0.66 -12.92
N ASP A 100 7.66 -0.15 -11.96
CA ASP A 100 8.78 -0.87 -11.34
C ASP A 100 8.32 -2.15 -10.63
N TRP A 101 7.18 -2.09 -9.93
CA TRP A 101 6.57 -3.24 -9.30
C TRP A 101 6.24 -4.35 -10.32
N LYS A 102 5.61 -3.98 -11.44
CA LYS A 102 5.28 -4.93 -12.52
C LYS A 102 6.54 -5.56 -13.12
N ALA A 103 7.59 -4.77 -13.33
CA ALA A 103 8.87 -5.27 -13.82
C ALA A 103 9.52 -6.23 -12.81
N PHE A 104 9.50 -5.88 -11.52
CA PHE A 104 10.06 -6.69 -10.44
C PHE A 104 9.36 -8.06 -10.33
N ILE A 105 8.03 -8.10 -10.25
CA ILE A 105 7.31 -9.37 -10.18
C ILE A 105 7.41 -10.17 -11.48
N GLY A 106 7.44 -9.50 -12.63
CA GLY A 106 7.62 -10.16 -13.93
C GLY A 106 8.99 -10.81 -14.10
N HIS A 107 10.01 -10.30 -13.40
CA HIS A 107 11.36 -10.85 -13.42
C HIS A 107 11.54 -12.02 -12.45
N TRP A 108 11.01 -11.90 -11.22
CA TRP A 108 11.29 -12.84 -10.12
C TRP A 108 10.24 -13.93 -9.92
N LEU A 109 9.02 -13.76 -10.46
CA LEU A 109 8.00 -14.80 -10.44
C LEU A 109 8.07 -15.71 -11.68
N PRO A 110 7.65 -16.98 -11.57
CA PRO A 110 7.08 -17.62 -10.38
C PRO A 110 8.13 -18.19 -9.41
N THR A 111 9.41 -18.17 -9.76
CA THR A 111 10.47 -18.83 -8.98
C THR A 111 11.76 -18.04 -9.03
N ILE A 112 12.29 -17.75 -7.85
CA ILE A 112 13.61 -17.16 -7.65
C ILE A 112 14.63 -18.31 -7.62
N SER A 113 15.59 -18.30 -8.54
CA SER A 113 16.68 -19.29 -8.53
C SER A 113 17.62 -19.06 -7.35
N PRO A 114 18.15 -20.11 -6.69
CA PRO A 114 19.22 -19.97 -5.71
C PRO A 114 20.48 -19.29 -6.26
N ASP A 115 20.72 -19.40 -7.57
CA ASP A 115 21.89 -18.79 -8.25
C ASP A 115 21.72 -17.27 -8.43
N ASP A 116 20.48 -16.80 -8.59
CA ASP A 116 20.14 -15.38 -8.76
C ASP A 116 19.84 -14.69 -7.43
N TRP A 117 19.98 -15.41 -6.31
CA TRP A 117 19.57 -14.95 -4.97
C TRP A 117 20.20 -13.62 -4.56
N ALA A 118 21.48 -13.41 -4.88
CA ALA A 118 22.15 -12.15 -4.56
C ALA A 118 21.56 -10.97 -5.34
N ALA A 119 21.19 -11.17 -6.61
CA ALA A 119 20.55 -10.14 -7.42
C ALA A 119 19.12 -9.87 -6.95
N PHE A 120 18.39 -10.93 -6.57
CA PHE A 120 17.08 -10.79 -5.92
C PHE A 120 17.20 -9.96 -4.64
N GLY A 121 18.16 -10.24 -3.77
CA GLY A 121 18.37 -9.52 -2.52
C GLY A 121 18.47 -8.01 -2.70
N VAL A 122 19.33 -7.56 -3.62
CA VAL A 122 19.54 -6.14 -3.92
C VAL A 122 18.27 -5.47 -4.47
N GLN A 123 17.59 -6.12 -5.42
CA GLN A 123 16.38 -5.57 -6.01
C GLN A 123 15.20 -5.58 -5.04
N ALA A 124 15.07 -6.63 -4.23
CA ALA A 124 14.03 -6.78 -3.23
C ALA A 124 14.15 -5.71 -2.16
N GLU A 125 15.34 -5.42 -1.65
CA GLU A 125 15.55 -4.33 -0.70
C GLU A 125 15.08 -2.98 -1.27
N SER A 126 15.53 -2.63 -2.49
CA SER A 126 15.14 -1.36 -3.11
C SER A 126 13.65 -1.27 -3.43
N MET A 127 13.05 -2.30 -4.02
CA MET A 127 11.66 -2.28 -4.46
C MET A 127 10.69 -2.36 -3.28
N LEU A 128 10.94 -3.26 -2.33
CA LEU A 128 10.02 -3.51 -1.22
C LEU A 128 10.08 -2.40 -0.17
N ASP A 129 11.23 -1.72 -0.01
CA ASP A 129 11.31 -0.53 0.85
C ASP A 129 10.48 0.62 0.27
N ARG A 130 10.53 0.83 -1.06
CA ARG A 130 9.70 1.84 -1.74
C ARG A 130 8.21 1.53 -1.62
N LEU A 131 7.82 0.28 -1.86
CA LEU A 131 6.43 -0.15 -1.70
C LEU A 131 5.94 0.01 -0.25
N SER A 132 6.77 -0.38 0.73
CA SER A 132 6.47 -0.21 2.16
C SER A 132 6.35 1.26 2.57
N LEU A 133 7.21 2.12 2.03
CA LEU A 133 7.12 3.57 2.26
C LEU A 133 5.83 4.14 1.67
N GLN A 134 5.50 3.76 0.44
CA GLN A 134 4.29 4.24 -0.22
C GLN A 134 3.02 3.90 0.55
N VAL A 135 2.81 2.62 0.89
CA VAL A 135 1.59 2.22 1.63
C VAL A 135 1.50 2.86 3.01
N LYS A 136 2.63 3.17 3.66
CA LYS A 136 2.64 3.93 4.93
C LYS A 136 2.20 5.38 4.74
N LEU A 137 2.71 6.05 3.70
CA LEU A 137 2.30 7.42 3.37
C LEU A 137 0.81 7.48 3.05
N GLU A 138 0.31 6.53 2.28
CA GLU A 138 -1.11 6.43 1.97
C GLU A 138 -1.92 6.17 3.24
N THR A 139 -1.50 5.23 4.08
CA THR A 139 -2.15 4.97 5.38
C THR A 139 -2.23 6.24 6.23
N GLU A 140 -1.16 7.01 6.35
CA GLU A 140 -1.14 8.27 7.11
C GLU A 140 -2.11 9.32 6.53
N LEU A 141 -2.11 9.50 5.20
CA LEU A 141 -3.02 10.42 4.51
C LEU A 141 -4.49 10.01 4.70
N LEU A 142 -4.75 8.71 4.60
CA LEU A 142 -6.06 8.10 4.76
C LEU A 142 -6.56 8.20 6.20
N TYR A 143 -5.72 7.96 7.20
CA TYR A 143 -6.07 8.15 8.62
C TYR A 143 -6.42 9.60 8.93
N ASP A 144 -5.60 10.54 8.46
CA ASP A 144 -5.84 11.96 8.66
C ASP A 144 -7.18 12.41 8.06
N HIS A 145 -7.52 11.90 6.87
CA HIS A 145 -8.80 12.16 6.22
C HIS A 145 -9.97 11.48 6.96
N ALA A 146 -9.81 10.22 7.35
CA ALA A 146 -10.81 9.46 8.09
C ALA A 146 -11.15 10.07 9.47
N LEU A 147 -10.17 10.74 10.11
CA LEU A 147 -10.38 11.50 11.34
C LEU A 147 -11.17 12.79 11.10
N GLN A 148 -10.90 13.50 10.01
CA GLN A 148 -11.61 14.74 9.64
C GLN A 148 -13.08 14.46 9.29
N ASP A 149 -13.35 13.35 8.61
CA ASP A 149 -14.70 12.94 8.19
C ASP A 149 -15.48 12.19 9.28
N GLY A 150 -14.89 11.99 10.46
CA GLY A 150 -15.53 11.25 11.57
C GLY A 150 -15.79 9.77 11.26
N VAL A 151 -15.06 9.21 10.29
CA VAL A 151 -15.03 7.77 9.97
C VAL A 151 -14.38 7.01 11.13
N VAL A 152 -13.26 7.55 11.63
CA VAL A 152 -12.51 7.06 12.79
C VAL A 152 -12.68 8.06 13.93
N ARG A 153 -12.98 7.58 15.14
CA ARG A 153 -13.07 8.43 16.34
C ARG A 153 -11.71 8.48 17.03
N THR A 154 -11.22 9.68 17.35
CA THR A 154 -10.10 9.85 18.31
C THR A 154 -10.51 9.27 19.65
N GLY A 155 -9.96 8.10 20.03
CA GLY A 155 -10.21 7.48 21.33
C GLY A 155 -10.74 6.04 21.33
N GLY A 156 -10.61 5.28 20.25
CA GLY A 156 -10.75 3.83 20.29
C GLY A 156 -9.42 3.17 20.69
N LEU A 157 -9.25 2.88 21.97
CA LEU A 157 -8.22 1.94 22.43
C LEU A 157 -8.25 0.68 21.56
N VAL A 158 -7.16 0.41 20.84
CA VAL A 158 -6.82 -0.96 20.41
C VAL A 158 -6.57 -1.73 21.70
N LEU A 159 -7.59 -2.41 22.22
CA LEU A 159 -7.39 -3.46 23.20
C LEU A 159 -7.07 -4.74 22.44
N HIS A 160 -5.87 -5.25 22.71
CA HIS A 160 -5.34 -6.55 22.32
C HIS A 160 -6.32 -7.71 22.57
#